data_AF-Q9F8N7-F1
#
_entry.id   AF-Q9F8N7-F1
#
_cell.length_a   1.000
_cell.length_b   1.000
_cell.length_c   1.000
_cell.angle_alpha   90.00
_cell.angle_beta   90.00
_cell.angle_gamma   90.00
#
_symmetry.space_group_name_H-M   'P 1'
#
loop_
_entity.id
_entity.type
_entity.pdbx_description
1 polymer ?
#
loop_
_entity_poly.entity_id
_entity_poly.type
_entity_poly.pdbx_seq_one_letter_code
_entity_poly.pdbx_strand_id
1 'polypeptide(L)'
;CQRTVLYMSKMGYRPPVPKPVKVLGTSGYAALASVIHNMKEGNFITEYDAHIAKKIAYVLTGGNVHPGTYVTEQYLLDLEREAFLSLAGERKTQERIRHMLLKNKPLRN
;
A
#
# COMPACT_ATOMS: atom_id res chain seq x y z
N CYS A 1 -22.48 15.43 1.07
CA CYS A 1 -21.12 15.16 1.56
C CYS A 1 -20.46 16.36 2.26
N GLN A 2 -20.51 17.59 1.70
CA GLN A 2 -19.87 18.77 2.31
C GLN A 2 -20.42 19.19 3.69
N ARG A 3 -21.74 19.08 3.89
CA ARG A 3 -22.39 19.45 5.17
C ARG A 3 -21.98 18.58 6.36
N THR A 4 -21.64 17.32 6.12
CA THR A 4 -21.27 16.35 7.15
C THR A 4 -19.91 16.70 7.78
N VAL A 5 -18.95 17.14 6.96
CA VAL A 5 -17.60 17.52 7.41
C VAL A 5 -17.64 18.80 8.27
N LEU A 6 -18.45 19.78 7.87
CA LEU A 6 -18.70 21.01 8.64
C LEU A 6 -19.35 20.73 10.01
N TYR A 7 -20.22 19.72 10.07
CA TYR A 7 -20.88 19.32 11.33
C TYR A 7 -19.90 18.65 12.31
N MET A 8 -19.05 17.75 11.81
CA MET A 8 -18.00 17.10 12.63
C MET A 8 -16.97 18.11 13.16
N SER A 9 -16.59 19.11 12.35
CA SER A 9 -15.70 20.20 12.79
C SER A 9 -16.32 21.06 13.89
N LYS A 10 -17.60 21.44 13.76
CA LYS A 10 -18.31 22.25 14.77
C LYS A 10 -18.55 21.51 16.10
N MET A 11 -18.61 20.18 16.09
CA MET A 11 -18.80 19.36 17.30
C MET A 11 -17.51 19.06 18.08
N GLY A 12 -16.38 19.67 17.71
CA GLY A 12 -15.12 19.44 18.41
C GLY A 12 -14.62 18.01 18.23
N TYR A 13 -14.83 17.42 17.03
CA TYR A 13 -14.29 16.11 16.68
C TYR A 13 -12.79 16.09 16.93
N ARG A 14 -12.38 15.33 17.94
CA ARG A 14 -10.97 15.03 18.19
C ARG A 14 -10.65 13.75 17.43
N PRO A 15 -9.62 13.74 16.56
CA PRO A 15 -9.19 12.52 15.91
C PRO A 15 -8.89 11.46 17.00
N PRO A 16 -9.30 10.19 16.78
CA PRO A 16 -9.03 9.13 17.73
C PRO A 16 -7.53 9.05 18.01
N VAL A 17 -7.17 8.78 19.26
CA VAL A 17 -5.77 8.67 19.68
C VAL A 17 -5.09 7.59 18.83
N PRO A 18 -3.98 7.89 18.14
CA PRO A 18 -3.31 6.92 17.27
C PRO A 18 -2.95 5.68 18.07
N LYS A 19 -3.55 4.54 17.70
CA LYS A 19 -3.23 3.28 18.35
C LYS A 19 -1.95 2.72 17.74
N PRO A 20 -0.98 2.26 18.56
CA PRO A 20 0.20 1.61 18.01
C PRO A 20 -0.22 0.32 17.29
N VAL A 21 0.24 0.17 16.05
CA VAL A 21 -0.04 -0.98 15.20
C VAL A 21 1.10 -1.98 15.35
N LYS A 22 0.78 -3.23 15.69
CA LYS A 22 1.77 -4.31 15.72
C LYS A 22 2.02 -4.78 14.29
N VAL A 23 3.27 -4.67 13.85
CA VAL A 23 3.67 -5.06 12.50
C VAL A 23 4.39 -6.40 12.50
N LEU A 24 4.23 -7.12 11.39
CA LEU A 24 4.88 -8.42 11.17
C LEU A 24 6.37 -8.28 10.90
N GLY A 25 6.84 -7.10 10.46
CA GLY A 25 8.25 -6.83 10.20
C GLY A 25 8.84 -7.66 9.06
N THR A 26 10.17 -7.78 9.07
CA THR A 26 10.95 -8.45 8.01
C THR A 26 10.58 -9.92 7.79
N SER A 27 10.15 -10.65 8.83
CA SER A 27 9.71 -12.04 8.68
C SER A 27 8.40 -12.14 7.90
N GLY A 28 7.44 -11.23 8.15
CA GLY A 28 6.23 -11.11 7.35
C GLY A 28 6.51 -10.72 5.90
N TYR A 29 7.49 -9.85 5.70
CA TYR A 29 7.91 -9.46 4.35
C TYR A 29 8.49 -10.64 3.57
N ALA A 30 9.36 -11.44 4.20
CA ALA A 30 9.94 -12.62 3.56
C ALA A 30 8.87 -13.66 3.15
N ALA A 31 7.86 -13.87 3.99
CA ALA A 31 6.74 -14.75 3.67
C ALA A 31 5.94 -14.24 2.45
N LEU A 32 5.58 -12.96 2.44
CA LEU A 32 4.86 -12.35 1.31
C LEU A 32 5.70 -12.33 0.04
N ALA A 33 7.00 -12.03 0.14
CA ALA A 33 7.92 -12.06 -1.00
C ALA A 33 8.01 -13.45 -1.63
N SER A 34 8.00 -14.50 -0.81
CA SER A 34 7.99 -15.89 -1.28
C SER A 34 6.68 -16.22 -2.01
N VAL A 35 5.53 -15.77 -1.50
CA VAL A 35 4.23 -15.93 -2.17
C VAL A 35 4.22 -15.20 -3.51
N ILE A 36 4.68 -13.94 -3.55
CA ILE A 36 4.77 -13.15 -4.79
C ILE A 36 5.69 -13.83 -5.80
N HIS A 37 6.82 -14.38 -5.34
CA HIS A 37 7.73 -15.12 -6.20
C HIS A 37 7.04 -16.35 -6.81
N ASN A 38 6.35 -17.16 -6.01
CA ASN A 38 5.60 -18.32 -6.50
C ASN A 38 4.49 -17.92 -7.48
N MET A 39 3.81 -16.80 -7.24
CA MET A 39 2.80 -16.29 -8.18
C MET A 39 3.41 -15.83 -9.51
N LYS A 40 4.62 -15.25 -9.48
CA LYS A 40 5.38 -14.87 -10.69
C LYS A 40 5.79 -16.12 -11.47
N GLU A 41 6.41 -17.09 -10.80
CA GLU A 41 6.83 -18.36 -11.42
C GLU A 41 5.65 -19.16 -11.97
N GLY A 42 4.50 -19.11 -11.28
CA GLY A 42 3.25 -19.71 -11.75
C GLY A 42 2.56 -18.94 -12.89
N ASN A 43 3.16 -17.88 -13.43
CA ASN A 43 2.59 -17.01 -14.47
C ASN A 43 1.20 -16.41 -14.12
N PHE A 44 0.86 -16.32 -12.83
CA PHE A 44 -0.40 -15.70 -12.38
C PHE A 44 -0.34 -14.18 -12.38
N ILE A 45 0.87 -13.62 -12.25
CA ILE A 45 1.14 -12.18 -12.21
C ILE A 45 2.26 -11.82 -13.19
N THR A 46 2.21 -10.61 -13.75
CA THR A 46 3.30 -10.09 -14.58
C THR A 46 4.50 -9.67 -13.72
N GLU A 47 5.65 -9.47 -14.35
CA GLU A 47 6.82 -8.93 -13.65
C GLU A 47 6.56 -7.57 -13.00
N TYR A 48 5.75 -6.74 -13.65
CA TYR A 48 5.36 -5.44 -13.11
C TYR A 48 4.38 -5.57 -11.93
N ASP A 49 3.44 -6.51 -11.99
CA ASP A 49 2.57 -6.82 -10.85
C ASP A 49 3.38 -7.31 -9.64
N ALA A 50 4.42 -8.11 -9.88
CA ALA A 50 5.32 -8.56 -8.82
C ALA A 50 6.10 -7.39 -8.19
N HIS A 51 6.51 -6.40 -8.99
CA HIS A 51 7.16 -5.17 -8.50
C HIS A 51 6.22 -4.35 -7.60
N ILE A 52 4.98 -4.12 -8.04
CA ILE A 52 3.95 -3.43 -7.25
C ILE A 52 3.64 -4.21 -5.96
N ALA A 53 3.42 -5.52 -6.07
CA ALA A 53 3.09 -6.37 -4.93
C ALA A 53 4.20 -6.37 -3.87
N LYS A 54 5.48 -6.33 -4.27
CA LYS A 54 6.61 -6.21 -3.34
C LYS A 54 6.59 -4.88 -2.57
N LYS A 55 6.24 -3.77 -3.24
CA LYS A 55 6.11 -2.46 -2.58
C LYS A 55 4.94 -2.44 -1.59
N ILE A 56 3.80 -3.02 -1.96
CA ILE A 56 2.64 -3.16 -1.06
C ILE A 56 3.00 -4.04 0.15
N ALA A 57 3.64 -5.19 -0.08
CA ALA A 57 4.10 -6.07 1.00
C ALA A 57 5.05 -5.35 1.97
N TYR A 58 5.92 -4.47 1.47
CA TYR A 58 6.82 -3.66 2.29
C TYR A 58 6.05 -2.69 3.20
N VAL A 59 5.06 -1.98 2.68
CA VAL A 59 4.23 -1.06 3.48
C VAL A 59 3.43 -1.83 4.55
N LEU A 60 2.77 -2.92 4.16
CA LEU A 60 1.95 -3.74 5.07
C LEU A 60 2.73 -4.38 6.22
N THR A 61 4.03 -4.63 6.01
CA THR A 61 4.90 -5.25 7.02
C THR A 61 5.59 -4.22 7.91
N GLY A 62 5.33 -2.92 7.71
CA GLY A 62 5.95 -1.84 8.47
C GLY A 62 7.37 -1.51 8.02
N GLY A 63 7.75 -1.91 6.80
CA GLY A 63 9.06 -1.70 6.24
C GLY A 63 10.14 -2.59 6.87
N ASN A 64 11.32 -2.04 7.12
CA ASN A 64 12.48 -2.79 7.61
C ASN A 64 12.57 -2.81 9.14
N VAL A 65 11.50 -3.24 9.81
CA VAL A 65 11.41 -3.31 11.27
C VAL A 65 11.41 -4.74 11.77
N HIS A 66 11.86 -4.97 13.01
CA HIS A 66 11.88 -6.30 13.60
C HIS A 66 10.44 -6.81 13.81
N PRO A 67 10.17 -8.11 13.60
CA PRO A 67 8.86 -8.69 13.87
C PRO A 67 8.37 -8.39 15.29
N GLY A 68 7.09 -7.99 15.39
CA GLY A 68 6.46 -7.69 16.68
C GLY A 68 6.73 -6.28 17.20
N THR A 69 7.39 -5.42 16.42
CA THR A 69 7.52 -3.99 16.74
C THR A 69 6.16 -3.31 16.69
N TYR A 70 5.94 -2.35 17.59
CA TYR A 70 4.80 -1.45 17.56
C TYR A 70 5.19 -0.16 16.85
N VAL A 71 4.50 0.17 15.77
CA VAL A 71 4.72 1.40 15.00
C VAL A 71 3.53 2.34 15.17
N THR A 72 3.78 3.63 14.95
CA THR A 72 2.69 4.62 14.91
C THR A 72 1.95 4.54 13.59
N GLU A 73 0.68 4.93 13.58
CA GLU A 73 -0.11 5.04 12.35
C GLU A 73 0.54 6.02 11.35
N GLN A 74 1.08 7.13 11.84
CA GLN A 74 1.76 8.13 11.02
C GLN A 74 2.94 7.54 10.25
N TYR A 75 3.71 6.64 10.87
CA TYR A 75 4.82 5.96 10.21
C TYR A 75 4.35 5.08 9.04
N LEU A 76 3.22 4.36 9.20
CA LEU A 76 2.65 3.58 8.10
C LEU A 76 2.12 4.47 6.97
N LEU A 77 1.49 5.59 7.31
CA LEU A 77 1.00 6.57 6.32
C LEU A 77 2.16 7.20 5.53
N ASP A 78 3.28 7.49 6.19
CA ASP A 78 4.46 8.02 5.51
C ASP A 78 5.08 6.98 4.57
N LEU A 79 5.18 5.71 4.99
CA LEU A 79 5.62 4.61 4.14
C LEU A 79 4.69 4.39 2.94
N GLU A 80 3.38 4.44 3.15
CA GLU A 80 2.38 4.34 2.09
C GLU A 80 2.52 5.49 1.10
N ARG A 81 2.66 6.72 1.59
CA ARG A 81 2.83 7.91 0.76
C ARG A 81 4.07 7.79 -0.12
N GLU A 82 5.21 7.39 0.44
CA GLU A 82 6.45 7.21 -0.31
C GLU A 82 6.33 6.11 -1.37
N ALA A 83 5.78 4.94 -1.00
CA ALA A 83 5.58 3.84 -1.92
C ALA A 83 4.62 4.22 -3.07
N PHE A 84 3.53 4.92 -2.73
CA PHE A 84 2.56 5.39 -3.70
C PHE A 84 3.16 6.42 -4.67
N LEU A 85 3.85 7.44 -4.16
CA LEU A 85 4.49 8.46 -4.99
C LEU A 85 5.54 7.84 -5.92
N SER A 86 6.33 6.89 -5.41
CA SER A 86 7.30 6.15 -6.22
C SER A 86 6.61 5.41 -7.38
N LEU A 87 5.48 4.74 -7.15
CA LEU A 87 4.75 4.00 -8.17
C LEU A 87 4.01 4.93 -9.14
N ALA A 88 3.41 6.01 -8.65
CA ALA A 88 2.68 6.97 -9.47
C ALA A 88 3.58 7.70 -10.48
N GLY A 89 4.87 7.83 -10.17
CA GLY A 89 5.88 8.36 -11.09
C GLY A 89 6.28 7.39 -12.21
N GLU A 90 5.92 6.11 -12.12
CA GLU A 90 6.31 5.12 -13.13
C GLU A 90 5.35 5.15 -14.34
N ARG A 91 5.93 5.19 -15.55
CA ARG A 91 5.19 5.25 -16.83
C ARG A 91 4.19 4.09 -16.98
N LYS A 92 4.58 2.87 -16.57
CA LYS A 92 3.73 1.67 -16.63
C LYS A 92 2.48 1.79 -15.74
N THR A 93 2.60 2.40 -14.56
CA THR A 93 1.46 2.68 -13.67
C THR A 93 0.52 3.70 -14.30
N GLN A 94 1.04 4.76 -14.90
CA GLN A 94 0.22 5.75 -15.60
C GLN A 94 -0.52 5.16 -16.81
N GLU A 95 0.14 4.28 -17.58
CA GLU A 95 -0.47 3.55 -18.69
C GLU A 95 -1.62 2.67 -18.21
N ARG A 96 -1.46 1.99 -17.06
CA ARG A 96 -2.53 1.19 -16.44
C ARG A 96 -3.70 2.03 -15.98
N ILE A 97 -3.46 3.15 -15.29
CA ILE A 97 -4.51 4.07 -14.86
C ILE A 97 -5.28 4.60 -16.08
N ARG A 98 -4.56 5.06 -17.10
CA ARG A 98 -5.17 5.56 -18.35
C ARG A 98 -5.98 4.47 -19.06
N HIS A 99 -5.46 3.25 -19.13
CA HIS A 99 -6.17 2.15 -19.75
C HIS A 99 -7.42 1.74 -18.96
N MET A 100 -7.33 1.72 -17.62
CA MET A 100 -8.47 1.43 -16.75
C MET A 100 -9.58 2.46 -16.93
N LEU A 101 -9.24 3.76 -16.98
CA LEU A 101 -10.19 4.84 -17.22
C LEU A 101 -10.85 4.77 -18.62
N LEU A 102 -10.09 4.37 -19.64
CA LEU A 102 -10.59 4.33 -21.01
C LEU A 102 -11.34 3.04 -21.37
N LYS A 103 -10.88 1.89 -20.89
CA LYS A 103 -11.37 0.56 -21.29
C LYS A 103 -12.16 -0.16 -20.20
N ASN A 104 -12.26 0.39 -18.99
CA ASN A 104 -12.86 -0.26 -17.81
C ASN A 104 -12.31 -1.66 -17.52
N LYS A 105 -11.11 -1.98 -18.01
CA LYS A 105 -10.44 -3.28 -17.83
C LYS A 105 -9.02 -3.05 -17.31
N PRO A 106 -8.52 -3.90 -16.39
CA PRO A 106 -7.15 -3.81 -15.93
C PRO A 106 -6.19 -4.16 -17.08
N LEU A 107 -5.22 -3.27 -17.33
CA LEU A 107 -4.13 -3.55 -18.27
C LEU A 107 -3.09 -4.43 -17.58
N ARG A 108 -2.83 -5.61 -18.16
CA ARG A 108 -1.75 -6.51 -17.74
C ARG A 108 -0.58 -6.36 -18.73
N ASN A 109 0.44 -5.64 -18.28
CA ASN A 109 1.69 -5.31 -18.98
C ASN A 109 2.85 -5.37 -17.99
#